data_AF-A0A3A8JA94-F1
#
_entry.id   AF-A0A3A8JA94-F1
#
_cell.length_a   1.000
_cell.length_b   1.000
_cell.length_c   1.000
_cell.angle_alpha   90.00
_cell.angle_beta   90.00
_cell.angle_gamma   90.00
#
_symmetry.space_group_name_H-M   'P 1'
#
loop_
_entity.id
_entity.type
_entity.pdbx_description
1 polymer ?
#
loop_
_entity_poly.entity_id
_entity_poly.type
_entity_poly.pdbx_seq_one_letter_code
_entity_poly.pdbx_strand_id
1 'polypeptide(L)'
;MTAVRVGESECGDCGRPVELIAGQVASEGLRWWASYTCAHCGRMIEMDGWGIPEASFREAFLRADGTWGLKIHASGSQAVLALKLLRAELGLSLVETGRLRDRMTGVVTEVTLAEVRHLQQLLGRSGVETSRIRLDAEHG
;
A
#
# COMPACT_ATOMS: atom_id res chain seq x y z
N MET A 1 10.47 -4.64 -7.45
CA MET A 1 10.21 -3.70 -6.35
C MET A 1 10.82 -2.38 -6.78
N THR A 2 10.03 -1.32 -6.90
CA THR A 2 10.52 -0.02 -7.35
C THR A 2 10.91 0.79 -6.12
N ALA A 3 12.13 1.32 -6.11
CA ALA A 3 12.57 2.27 -5.09
C ALA A 3 12.15 3.68 -5.53
N VAL A 4 11.62 4.48 -4.60
CA VAL A 4 11.06 5.81 -4.85
C VAL A 4 11.67 6.84 -3.90
N ARG A 5 11.80 8.08 -4.35
CA ARG A 5 12.17 9.20 -3.48
C ARG A 5 10.97 9.58 -2.60
N VAL A 6 11.17 9.54 -1.28
CA VAL A 6 10.15 9.95 -0.30
C VAL A 6 10.21 11.46 -0.11
N GLY A 7 11.41 11.99 0.08
CA GLY A 7 11.66 13.41 0.34
C GLY A 7 13.09 13.67 0.79
N GLU A 8 13.34 14.91 1.22
CA GLU A 8 14.57 15.30 1.89
C GLU A 8 14.41 15.14 3.41
N SER A 9 15.48 14.68 4.06
CA SER A 9 15.60 14.58 5.51
C SER A 9 16.96 15.13 5.93
N GLU A 10 17.23 15.17 7.23
CA GLU A 10 18.53 15.57 7.75
C GLU A 10 19.32 14.35 8.24
N CYS A 11 20.62 14.33 7.96
CA CYS A 11 21.50 13.34 8.55
C CYS A 11 21.55 13.54 10.07
N GLY A 12 21.18 12.51 10.83
CA GLY A 12 21.18 12.56 12.30
C GLY A 12 22.54 12.82 12.94
N ASP A 13 23.64 12.64 12.19
CA ASP A 13 25.01 12.84 12.69
C ASP A 13 25.59 14.22 12.33
N CYS A 14 25.45 14.66 11.07
CA CYS A 14 26.09 15.89 10.59
C CYS A 14 25.11 17.01 10.21
N GLY A 15 23.80 16.77 10.33
CA GLY A 15 22.73 17.73 10.03
C GLY A 15 22.58 18.10 8.55
N ARG A 16 23.37 17.51 7.65
CA ARG A 16 23.25 17.82 6.23
C ARG A 16 22.03 17.16 5.59
N PRO A 17 21.45 17.79 4.55
CA PRO A 17 20.36 17.17 3.79
C PRO A 17 20.76 15.81 3.22
N VAL A 18 19.83 14.86 3.31
CA VAL A 18 19.93 13.52 2.74
C VAL A 18 18.65 13.20 1.97
N GLU A 19 18.79 12.44 0.89
CA GLU A 19 17.65 11.92 0.14
C GLU A 19 17.20 10.59 0.74
N LEU A 20 15.94 10.53 1.16
CA LEU A 20 15.35 9.29 1.66
C LEU A 20 14.69 8.53 0.51
N ILE A 21 15.14 7.30 0.29
CA ILE A 21 14.60 6.37 -0.69
C ILE A 21 13.80 5.30 0.03
N ALA A 22 12.70 4.83 -0.56
CA ALA A 22 11.88 3.77 0.02
C ALA A 22 11.34 2.79 -1.03
N GLY A 23 10.97 1.59 -0.60
CA GLY A 23 10.30 0.59 -1.42
C GLY A 23 9.15 -0.07 -0.69
N GLN A 24 8.16 -0.56 -1.42
CA GLN A 24 7.02 -1.31 -0.89
C GLN A 24 6.83 -2.62 -1.66
N VAL A 25 6.46 -3.69 -0.96
CA VAL A 25 6.29 -5.02 -1.54
C VAL A 25 5.17 -5.82 -0.87
N ALA A 26 4.43 -6.58 -1.68
CA ALA A 26 3.47 -7.58 -1.23
C ALA A 26 4.05 -8.99 -1.45
N SER A 27 4.50 -9.62 -0.37
CA SER A 27 5.03 -10.99 -0.39
C SER A 27 4.35 -11.84 0.69
N GLU A 28 5.01 -12.11 1.81
CA GLU A 28 4.43 -12.73 3.01
C GLU A 28 3.75 -11.65 3.85
N GLY A 29 2.83 -10.90 3.25
CA GLY A 29 2.27 -9.67 3.81
C GLY A 29 2.81 -8.42 3.12
N LEU A 30 2.28 -7.27 3.55
CA LEU A 30 2.73 -5.96 3.09
C LEU A 30 3.95 -5.52 3.89
N ARG A 31 5.05 -5.23 3.20
CA ARG A 31 6.29 -4.72 3.79
C ARG A 31 6.75 -3.47 3.08
N TRP A 32 7.49 -2.65 3.79
CA TRP A 32 8.18 -1.49 3.24
C TRP A 32 9.55 -1.33 3.88
N TRP A 33 10.44 -0.67 3.17
CA TRP A 33 11.75 -0.28 3.66
C TRP A 33 12.06 1.15 3.25
N ALA A 34 12.96 1.80 3.96
CA ALA A 34 13.53 3.07 3.58
C ALA A 34 15.00 3.14 3.97
N SER A 35 15.79 3.90 3.20
CA SER A 35 17.19 4.11 3.51
C SER A 35 17.71 5.43 2.98
N TYR A 36 18.80 5.89 3.59
CA TYR A 36 19.63 6.96 3.04
C TYR A 36 21.10 6.68 3.33
N THR A 37 21.97 7.26 2.50
CA THR A 37 23.42 7.34 2.76
C THR A 37 23.83 8.81 2.68
N CYS A 38 24.41 9.34 3.76
CA CYS A 38 24.90 10.72 3.78
C CYS A 38 26.21 10.83 3.01
N ALA A 39 26.19 11.56 1.89
CA ALA A 39 27.37 11.78 1.05
C ALA A 39 28.50 12.56 1.75
N HIS A 40 28.21 13.22 2.89
CA HIS A 40 29.21 14.02 3.60
C HIS A 40 29.94 13.27 4.70
N CYS A 41 29.22 12.58 5.59
CA CYS A 41 29.85 11.87 6.72
C CYS A 41 29.82 10.34 6.58
N GLY A 42 29.20 9.81 5.52
CA GLY A 42 29.10 8.36 5.28
C GLY A 42 28.05 7.64 6.13
N ARG A 43 27.28 8.34 6.98
CA ARG A 43 26.22 7.73 7.80
C ARG A 43 25.18 7.05 6.91
N MET A 44 24.83 5.82 7.26
CA MET A 44 23.76 5.05 6.64
C MET A 44 22.64 4.83 7.65
N ILE A 45 21.40 4.86 7.16
CA ILE A 45 20.21 4.47 7.91
C ILE A 45 19.42 3.51 7.04
N GLU A 46 18.89 2.47 7.67
CA GLU A 46 17.90 1.56 7.13
C GLU A 46 16.71 1.50 8.08
N MET A 47 15.52 1.46 7.52
CA MET A 47 14.24 1.38 8.21
C MET A 47 13.44 0.29 7.54
N ASP A 48 12.86 -0.61 8.32
CA ASP A 48 11.97 -1.66 7.84
C ASP A 48 10.63 -1.58 8.57
N GLY A 49 9.55 -1.87 7.86
CA GLY A 49 8.22 -1.87 8.45
C GLY A 49 7.26 -2.84 7.77
N TRP A 50 6.19 -3.14 8.51
CA TRP A 50 5.11 -4.01 8.11
C TRP A 50 3.81 -3.22 7.99
N GLY A 51 2.91 -3.68 7.12
CA GLY A 51 1.60 -3.07 6.92
C GLY A 51 1.64 -1.76 6.13
N ILE A 52 0.64 -0.92 6.36
CA ILE A 52 0.50 0.39 5.70
C ILE A 52 1.58 1.33 6.24
N PRO A 53 2.45 1.91 5.39
CA PRO A 53 3.49 2.82 5.84
C PRO A 53 2.90 4.18 6.25
N GLU A 54 3.71 5.01 6.88
CA GLU A 54 3.30 6.39 7.21
C GLU A 54 2.94 7.19 5.94
N ALA A 55 2.16 8.25 6.11
CA ALA A 55 1.55 8.99 5.01
C ALA A 55 2.55 9.47 3.96
N SER A 56 3.72 9.97 4.37
CA SER A 56 4.76 10.48 3.46
C SER A 56 5.30 9.39 2.51
N PHE A 57 5.57 8.19 3.03
CA PHE A 57 5.97 7.04 2.22
C PHE A 57 4.84 6.60 1.30
N ARG A 58 3.62 6.49 1.84
CA ARG A 58 2.44 6.07 1.07
C ARG A 58 2.19 6.99 -0.12
N GLU A 59 2.27 8.31 0.09
CA GLU A 59 2.16 9.32 -0.97
C GLU A 59 3.27 9.19 -2.01
N ALA A 60 4.51 8.90 -1.60
CA ALA A 60 5.61 8.67 -2.53
C ALA A 60 5.36 7.46 -3.43
N PHE A 61 4.82 6.37 -2.88
CA PHE A 61 4.43 5.20 -3.66
C PHE A 61 3.26 5.51 -4.62
N LEU A 62 2.24 6.24 -4.16
CA LEU A 62 1.13 6.67 -5.01
C LEU A 62 1.58 7.57 -6.17
N ARG A 63 2.51 8.51 -5.93
CA ARG A 63 3.07 9.36 -6.99
C ARG A 63 3.87 8.55 -8.01
N ALA A 64 4.60 7.53 -7.58
CA ALA A 64 5.44 6.73 -8.46
C ALA A 64 4.66 5.69 -9.27
N ASP A 65 3.77 4.94 -8.61
CA ASP A 65 3.07 3.80 -9.21
C ASP A 65 1.64 4.12 -9.64
N GLY A 66 1.14 5.32 -9.32
CA GLY A 66 -0.25 5.70 -9.51
C GLY A 66 -1.17 5.19 -8.39
N THR A 67 -2.46 5.49 -8.54
CA THR A 67 -3.49 5.06 -7.59
C THR A 67 -4.19 3.83 -8.15
N TRP A 68 -4.32 2.79 -7.32
CA TRP A 68 -4.89 1.51 -7.72
C TRP A 68 -6.19 1.20 -6.97
N GLY A 69 -7.15 0.68 -7.70
CA GLY A 69 -8.44 0.21 -7.20
C GLY A 69 -8.49 -1.31 -7.10
N LEU A 70 -9.08 -1.83 -6.01
CA LEU A 70 -9.44 -3.24 -5.90
C LEU A 70 -10.92 -3.45 -6.30
N LYS A 71 -11.18 -4.36 -7.24
CA LYS A 71 -12.53 -4.87 -7.57
C LYS A 71 -12.65 -6.31 -7.10
N ILE A 72 -13.80 -6.65 -6.52
CA ILE A 72 -14.08 -7.98 -5.96
C ILE A 72 -15.19 -8.62 -6.79
N HIS A 73 -14.90 -9.79 -7.37
CA HIS A 73 -15.85 -10.54 -8.19
C HIS A 73 -16.50 -11.63 -7.34
N ALA A 74 -17.29 -11.21 -6.36
CA ALA A 74 -17.89 -12.12 -5.39
C ALA A 74 -19.33 -11.72 -5.06
N SER A 75 -20.16 -12.72 -4.82
CA SER A 75 -21.56 -12.55 -4.38
C SER A 75 -21.87 -13.51 -3.23
N GLY A 76 -23.00 -13.26 -2.54
CA GLY A 76 -23.47 -14.12 -1.46
C GLY A 76 -22.42 -14.36 -0.36
N SER A 77 -22.16 -15.64 -0.05
CA SER A 77 -21.21 -16.05 0.99
C SER A 77 -19.77 -15.63 0.70
N GLN A 78 -19.36 -15.59 -0.57
CA GLN A 78 -18.01 -15.15 -0.97
C GLN A 78 -17.82 -13.64 -0.74
N ALA A 79 -18.86 -12.84 -0.96
CA ALA A 79 -18.81 -11.41 -0.65
C ALA A 79 -18.68 -11.16 0.87
N VAL A 80 -19.40 -11.92 1.68
CA VAL A 80 -19.29 -11.87 3.15
C VAL A 80 -17.91 -12.29 3.63
N LEU A 81 -17.34 -13.34 3.03
CA LEU A 81 -15.97 -13.78 3.31
C LEU A 81 -14.95 -12.68 2.97
N ALA A 82 -15.07 -12.06 1.80
CA ALA A 82 -14.20 -10.97 1.36
C ALA A 82 -14.25 -9.79 2.34
N LEU A 83 -15.44 -9.37 2.76
CA LEU A 83 -15.62 -8.30 3.76
C LEU A 83 -14.97 -8.64 5.11
N LYS A 84 -15.12 -9.88 5.56
CA LYS A 84 -14.52 -10.35 6.81
C LYS A 84 -12.99 -10.28 6.75
N LEU A 85 -12.41 -10.73 5.65
CA LEU A 85 -10.96 -10.70 5.43
C LEU A 85 -10.43 -9.26 5.35
N LEU A 86 -11.08 -8.41 4.56
CA LEU A 86 -10.67 -7.00 4.42
C LEU A 86 -10.82 -6.23 5.73
N ARG A 87 -11.89 -6.46 6.49
CA ARG A 87 -12.06 -5.86 7.81
C ARG A 87 -10.91 -6.21 8.75
N ALA A 88 -10.55 -7.49 8.81
CA ALA A 88 -9.49 -7.97 9.68
C ALA A 88 -8.13 -7.39 9.26
N GLU A 89 -7.83 -7.40 7.96
CA GLU A 89 -6.55 -6.93 7.42
C GLU A 89 -6.37 -5.41 7.55
N LEU A 90 -7.41 -4.64 7.25
CA LEU A 90 -7.35 -3.18 7.27
C LEU A 90 -7.74 -2.58 8.63
N GLY A 91 -8.03 -3.42 9.63
CA GLY A 91 -8.42 -2.97 10.97
C GLY A 91 -9.73 -2.18 11.00
N LEU A 92 -10.66 -2.43 10.07
CA LEU A 92 -11.86 -1.61 9.90
C LEU A 92 -12.88 -1.84 11.02
N SER A 93 -13.54 -0.76 11.42
CA SER A 93 -14.76 -0.81 12.22
C SER A 93 -15.93 -1.44 11.42
N LEU A 94 -17.01 -1.79 12.12
CA LEU A 94 -18.24 -2.26 11.48
C LEU A 94 -18.83 -1.19 10.54
N VAL A 95 -18.74 0.08 10.91
CA VAL A 95 -19.25 1.21 10.10
C VAL A 95 -18.45 1.32 8.80
N GLU A 96 -17.13 1.26 8.88
CA GLU A 96 -16.25 1.28 7.69
C GLU A 96 -16.45 0.04 6.83
N THR A 97 -16.67 -1.12 7.45
CA THR A 97 -17.00 -2.36 6.73
C THR A 97 -18.35 -2.23 5.99
N GLY A 98 -19.34 -1.54 6.58
CA GLY A 98 -20.60 -1.23 5.91
C GLY A 98 -20.39 -0.39 4.65
N ARG A 99 -19.57 0.67 4.75
CA ARG A 99 -19.19 1.51 3.59
C ARG A 99 -18.40 0.72 2.54
N LEU A 100 -17.60 -0.25 2.98
CA LEU A 100 -16.87 -1.15 2.08
C LEU A 100 -17.84 -2.06 1.30
N ARG A 101 -18.83 -2.64 1.99
CA ARG A 101 -19.88 -3.47 1.41
C ARG A 101 -20.64 -2.72 0.32
N ASP A 102 -21.04 -1.49 0.61
CA ASP A 102 -21.84 -0.68 -0.32
C ASP A 102 -21.06 -0.35 -1.62
N ARG A 103 -19.73 -0.47 -1.61
CA ARG A 103 -18.84 -0.30 -2.77
C ARG A 103 -18.43 -1.60 -3.46
N MET A 104 -18.87 -2.77 -2.99
CA MET A 104 -18.44 -4.07 -3.55
C MET A 104 -18.81 -4.28 -5.02
N THR A 105 -19.82 -3.57 -5.52
CA THR A 105 -20.18 -3.59 -6.95
C THR A 105 -19.22 -2.79 -7.83
N GLY A 106 -18.26 -2.08 -7.24
CA GLY A 106 -17.30 -1.22 -7.94
C GLY A 106 -15.89 -1.31 -7.34
N VAL A 107 -15.22 -0.15 -7.26
CA VAL A 107 -13.90 -0.04 -6.63
C VAL A 107 -14.07 0.05 -5.13
N VAL A 108 -13.51 -0.93 -4.44
CA VAL A 108 -13.72 -1.12 -3.00
C VAL A 108 -12.78 -0.23 -2.17
N THR A 109 -11.58 0.04 -2.69
CA THR A 109 -10.59 0.90 -2.04
C THR A 109 -9.59 1.46 -3.05
N GLU A 110 -9.00 2.60 -2.72
CA GLU A 110 -7.94 3.27 -3.48
C GLU A 110 -6.63 3.20 -2.69
N VAL A 111 -5.62 2.60 -3.29
CA VAL A 111 -4.43 2.11 -2.58
C VAL A 111 -3.19 2.13 -3.48
N THR A 112 -2.01 1.89 -2.92
CA THR A 112 -0.78 1.71 -3.72
C THR A 112 -0.82 0.39 -4.51
N LEU A 113 0.10 0.23 -5.46
CA LEU A 113 0.25 -1.02 -6.21
C LEU A 113 0.61 -2.21 -5.30
N ALA A 114 1.45 -2.01 -4.29
CA ALA A 114 1.80 -3.09 -3.37
C ALA A 114 0.62 -3.40 -2.43
N GLU A 115 -0.08 -2.39 -1.91
CA GLU A 115 -1.29 -2.57 -1.12
C GLU A 115 -2.35 -3.37 -1.89
N VAL A 116 -2.67 -3.02 -3.14
CA VAL A 116 -3.67 -3.78 -3.92
C VAL A 116 -3.22 -5.22 -4.15
N ARG A 117 -1.94 -5.47 -4.45
CA ARG A 117 -1.40 -6.82 -4.66
C ARG A 117 -1.50 -7.67 -3.40
N HIS A 118 -1.22 -7.08 -2.24
CA HIS A 118 -1.37 -7.74 -0.95
C HIS A 118 -2.82 -8.16 -0.71
N LEU A 119 -3.78 -7.25 -0.95
CA LEU A 119 -5.21 -7.57 -0.82
C LEU A 119 -5.66 -8.65 -1.83
N GLN A 120 -5.16 -8.63 -3.06
CA GLN A 120 -5.43 -9.69 -4.05
C GLN A 120 -4.89 -11.05 -3.57
N GLN A 121 -3.68 -11.10 -3.01
CA GLN A 121 -3.10 -12.34 -2.47
C GLN A 121 -3.90 -12.86 -1.26
N LEU A 122 -4.29 -11.98 -0.34
CA LEU A 122 -5.12 -12.30 0.83
C LEU A 122 -6.45 -12.94 0.41
N LEU A 123 -7.16 -12.30 -0.52
CA LEU A 123 -8.47 -12.75 -1.00
C LEU A 123 -8.35 -14.01 -1.86
N GLY A 124 -7.34 -14.07 -2.73
CA GLY A 124 -7.08 -15.22 -3.61
C GLY A 124 -6.76 -16.50 -2.84
N ARG A 125 -6.04 -16.42 -1.71
CA ARG A 125 -5.79 -17.56 -0.80
C ARG A 125 -7.08 -18.17 -0.25
N SER A 126 -8.17 -17.42 -0.22
CA SER A 126 -9.48 -17.86 0.26
C SER A 126 -10.46 -18.18 -0.88
N GLY A 127 -9.98 -18.19 -2.13
CA GLY A 127 -10.81 -18.46 -3.32
C GLY A 127 -11.68 -17.30 -3.78
N VAL A 128 -11.44 -16.07 -3.29
CA VAL A 128 -12.17 -14.87 -3.73
C VAL A 128 -11.49 -14.28 -4.95
N GLU A 129 -12.19 -14.22 -6.07
CA GLU A 129 -11.69 -13.62 -7.30
C GLU A 129 -11.69 -12.09 -7.21
N THR A 130 -10.60 -11.47 -7.69
CA THR A 130 -10.41 -10.01 -7.66
C THR A 130 -9.71 -9.53 -8.91
N SER A 131 -9.95 -8.28 -9.30
CA SER A 131 -9.12 -7.57 -10.25
C SER A 131 -8.60 -6.26 -9.66
N ARG A 132 -7.46 -5.79 -10.17
CA ARG A 132 -6.94 -4.47 -9.88
C ARG A 132 -7.15 -3.57 -11.09
N ILE A 133 -7.47 -2.31 -10.86
CA ILE A 133 -7.55 -1.30 -11.91
C ILE A 133 -6.69 -0.11 -11.53
N ARG A 134 -6.12 0.56 -12.52
CA ARG A 134 -5.40 1.81 -12.31
C ARG A 134 -6.40 2.97 -12.44
N LEU A 135 -6.47 3.86 -11.45
CA LEU A 135 -7.50 4.90 -11.34
C LEU A 135 -7.03 6.26 -11.88
N ASP A 136 -5.73 6.51 -11.88
CA ASP A 136 -5.10 7.72 -12.41
C ASP A 136 -4.91 7.70 -13.94
N ALA A 137 -5.47 6.71 -14.63
CA ALA A 137 -5.32 6.53 -16.08
C ALA A 137 -6.38 7.27 -16.94
N GLU A 138 -7.33 8.01 -16.34
CA GLU A 138 -8.36 8.75 -17.06
C GLU A 138 -8.07 10.27 -17.12
N HIS A 139 -6.96 10.67 -17.75
CA HIS A 139 -6.74 12.01 -18.33
C HIS A 139 -5.71 11.94 -19.47
N GLY A 140 -6.04 11.16 -20.51
CA GLY A 140 -5.32 11.13 -21.79
C GLY A 140 -6.29 11.35 -22.94
#